data_AF-A0A383BXF7-F1
#
_entry.id   AF-A0A383BXF7-F1
#
_cell.length_a   1.000
_cell.length_b   1.000
_cell.length_c   1.000
_cell.angle_alpha   90.00
_cell.angle_beta   90.00
_cell.angle_gamma   90.00
#
_symmetry.space_group_name_H-M   'P 1'
#
loop_
_entity.id
_entity.type
_entity.pdbx_description
1 polymer ?
#
loop_
_entity_poly.entity_id
_entity_poly.type
_entity_poly.pdbx_seq_one_letter_code
_entity_poly.pdbx_strand_id
1 'polypeptide(L)'
;MFKNSKKINSQEDTLYNNILSLSRNKLFFTKFDLTDTFQNRIYLIFIHISFLFTKLKHDNQKAIYKIFYQKMLDLIFNRIELNMREIGYGDTLINRNMKFLV
;
A
#
# COMPACT_ATOMS: atom_id res chain seq x y z
N MET A 1 -19.16 0.83 23.07
CA MET A 1 -19.38 2.11 22.33
C MET A 1 -18.25 2.28 21.33
N PHE A 2 -18.47 1.88 20.07
CA PHE A 2 -17.45 2.05 19.03
C PHE A 2 -17.33 3.54 18.72
N LYS A 3 -16.18 4.11 19.08
CA LYS A 3 -15.83 5.49 18.78
C LYS A 3 -15.65 5.58 17.27
N ASN A 4 -16.66 6.05 16.55
CA ASN A 4 -16.52 6.53 15.18
C ASN A 4 -15.63 7.78 15.22
N SER A 5 -14.30 7.58 15.28
CA SER A 5 -13.36 8.65 15.01
C SER A 5 -13.53 8.99 13.53
N LYS A 6 -14.15 10.12 13.23
CA LYS A 6 -14.18 10.74 11.91
C LYS A 6 -12.73 10.88 11.46
N LYS A 7 -12.23 9.92 10.68
CA LYS A 7 -10.84 9.85 10.26
C LYS A 7 -10.63 11.07 9.38
N ILE A 8 -9.85 12.04 9.86
CA ILE A 8 -9.35 13.12 9.01
C ILE A 8 -8.53 12.38 7.95
N ASN A 9 -9.05 12.24 6.74
CA ASN A 9 -8.33 11.58 5.67
C ASN A 9 -7.08 12.42 5.43
N SER A 10 -5.94 11.88 5.84
CA SER A 10 -4.64 12.49 5.58
C SER A 10 -4.41 12.57 4.06
N GLN A 11 -3.51 13.43 3.61
CA GLN A 11 -3.16 13.51 2.18
C GLN A 11 -2.62 12.15 1.70
N GLU A 12 -1.93 11.45 2.59
CA GLU A 12 -1.41 10.10 2.45
C GLU A 12 -2.54 9.06 2.27
N ASP A 13 -3.63 9.12 3.06
CA ASP A 13 -4.79 8.23 2.90
C ASP A 13 -5.47 8.41 1.54
N THR A 14 -5.62 9.66 1.10
CA THR A 14 -6.25 9.99 -0.19
C THR A 14 -5.39 9.46 -1.35
N LEU A 15 -4.08 9.66 -1.27
CA LEU A 15 -3.14 9.13 -2.24
C LEU A 15 -3.14 7.60 -2.27
N TYR A 16 -3.12 6.96 -1.10
CA TYR A 16 -3.21 5.51 -1.01
C TYR A 16 -4.49 4.97 -1.65
N ASN A 17 -5.65 5.60 -1.42
CA ASN A 17 -6.91 5.18 -2.03
C ASN A 17 -6.86 5.28 -3.56
N ASN A 18 -6.22 6.32 -4.09
CA ASN A 18 -6.01 6.46 -5.54
C ASN A 18 -5.09 5.35 -6.07
N ILE A 19 -3.99 5.05 -5.39
CA ILE A 19 -3.08 3.95 -5.74
C ILE A 19 -3.82 2.60 -5.69
N LEU A 20 -4.66 2.38 -4.68
CA LEU A 20 -5.46 1.17 -4.55
C LEU A 20 -6.45 1.02 -5.71
N SER A 21 -7.10 2.11 -6.11
CA SER A 21 -7.99 2.14 -7.27
C SER A 21 -7.24 1.79 -8.56
N LEU A 22 -6.04 2.35 -8.75
CA LEU A 22 -5.17 2.02 -9.89
C LEU A 22 -4.76 0.56 -9.88
N SER A 23 -4.34 0.03 -8.72
CA SER A 23 -3.91 -1.36 -8.54
C SER A 23 -5.03 -2.37 -8.82
N ARG A 24 -6.29 -1.95 -8.67
CA ARG A 24 -7.50 -2.77 -8.94
C ARG A 24 -8.06 -2.56 -10.34
N ASN A 25 -7.34 -1.88 -11.24
CA ASN A 25 -7.79 -1.67 -12.60
C ASN A 25 -7.97 -3.02 -13.32
N LYS A 26 -9.18 -3.26 -13.85
CA LYS A 26 -9.55 -4.50 -14.56
C LYS A 26 -8.57 -4.85 -15.68
N LEU A 27 -7.93 -3.87 -16.31
CA LEU A 27 -6.97 -4.09 -17.39
C LEU A 27 -5.81 -5.01 -16.99
N PHE A 28 -5.35 -4.96 -15.73
CA PHE A 28 -4.30 -5.85 -15.25
C PHE A 28 -4.73 -7.33 -15.28
N PHE A 29 -5.96 -7.60 -14.87
CA PHE A 29 -6.47 -8.96 -14.78
C PHE A 29 -7.03 -9.48 -16.11
N THR A 30 -7.46 -8.58 -17.02
CA THR A 30 -8.08 -8.99 -18.29
C THR A 30 -7.10 -9.00 -19.46
N LYS A 31 -6.24 -7.98 -19.60
CA LYS A 31 -5.31 -7.89 -20.74
C LYS A 31 -3.94 -8.51 -20.45
N PHE A 32 -3.48 -8.41 -19.22
CA PHE A 32 -2.18 -8.95 -18.81
C PHE A 32 -2.29 -10.33 -18.15
N ASP A 33 -3.49 -10.91 -18.11
CA ASP A 33 -3.80 -12.25 -17.58
C ASP A 33 -3.23 -12.50 -16.17
N LEU A 34 -3.11 -11.44 -15.37
CA LEU A 34 -2.70 -11.56 -13.97
C LEU A 34 -3.81 -12.25 -13.20
N THR A 35 -3.48 -13.34 -12.53
CA THR A 35 -4.41 -14.00 -11.61
C THR A 35 -4.76 -13.04 -10.47
N ASP A 36 -6.05 -12.90 -10.16
CA ASP A 36 -6.54 -12.00 -9.13
C ASP A 36 -6.32 -12.55 -7.71
N THR A 37 -5.04 -12.68 -7.31
CA THR A 37 -4.62 -13.17 -6.00
C THR A 37 -4.29 -12.01 -5.06
N PHE A 38 -4.39 -12.26 -3.76
CA PHE A 38 -4.00 -11.28 -2.74
C PHE A 38 -2.56 -10.78 -2.91
N GLN A 39 -1.65 -11.71 -3.21
CA GLN A 39 -0.24 -11.41 -3.41
C GLN A 39 -0.01 -10.56 -4.66
N ASN A 40 -0.68 -10.86 -5.78
CA ASN A 40 -0.58 -10.06 -7.00
C ASN A 40 -1.13 -8.65 -6.80
N ARG A 41 -2.24 -8.49 -6.04
CA ARG A 41 -2.76 -7.17 -5.67
C ARG A 41 -1.75 -6.35 -4.85
N ILE A 42 -1.04 -6.98 -3.91
CA ILE A 42 0.03 -6.33 -3.15
C ILE A 42 1.18 -5.91 -4.06
N TYR A 43 1.61 -6.77 -4.99
CA TYR A 43 2.69 -6.44 -5.92
C TYR A 43 2.33 -5.27 -6.83
N LEU A 44 1.10 -5.18 -7.31
CA LEU A 44 0.65 -4.03 -8.10
C LEU A 44 0.71 -2.72 -7.30
N ILE A 45 0.31 -2.75 -6.02
CA ILE A 45 0.44 -1.60 -5.10
C ILE A 45 1.90 -1.17 -5.00
N PHE A 46 2.83 -2.11 -4.76
CA PHE A 46 4.26 -1.78 -4.67
C PHE A 46 4.84 -1.23 -5.96
N ILE A 47 4.43 -1.73 -7.13
CA ILE A 47 4.85 -1.19 -8.44
C ILE A 47 4.41 0.28 -8.57
N HIS A 48 3.15 0.58 -8.29
CA HIS A 48 2.62 1.95 -8.39
C HIS A 48 3.33 2.92 -7.43
N ILE A 49 3.59 2.49 -6.19
CA ILE A 49 4.31 3.29 -5.19
C ILE A 49 5.78 3.49 -5.58
N SER A 50 6.44 2.45 -6.08
CA SER A 50 7.83 2.54 -6.53
C SER A 50 7.99 3.54 -7.67
N PHE A 51 7.05 3.53 -8.62
CA PHE A 51 7.01 4.52 -9.70
C PHE A 51 6.80 5.94 -9.18
N LEU A 52 5.84 6.12 -8.25
CA LEU A 52 5.57 7.41 -7.65
C LEU A 52 6.80 7.96 -6.91
N PHE A 53 7.45 7.13 -6.09
CA PHE A 53 8.64 7.53 -5.34
C PHE A 53 9.83 7.85 -6.24
N THR A 54 10.01 7.08 -7.33
CA THR A 54 11.03 7.37 -8.33
C THR A 54 10.82 8.73 -8.98
N LYS A 55 9.56 9.06 -9.31
CA LYS A 55 9.21 10.36 -9.89
C LYS A 55 9.42 11.52 -8.92
N LEU A 56 9.02 11.35 -7.65
CA LEU A 56 9.16 12.37 -6.61
C LEU A 56 10.62 12.62 -6.19
N LYS A 57 11.51 11.61 -6.29
CA LYS A 57 12.93 11.72 -5.94
C LYS A 57 13.71 12.71 -6.83
N HIS A 58 13.16 13.09 -7.98
CA HIS A 58 13.79 14.05 -8.90
C HIS A 58 13.70 15.51 -8.42
N ASP A 59 12.85 15.82 -7.42
CA ASP A 59 12.69 17.17 -6.87
C ASP A 59 13.59 17.43 -5.65
N ASN A 60 14.23 18.60 -5.63
CA ASN A 60 15.31 18.96 -4.68
C ASN A 60 14.90 19.13 -3.20
N GLN A 61 13.65 18.82 -2.80
CA GLN A 61 13.14 19.02 -1.43
C GLN A 61 13.30 17.77 -0.53
N LYS A 62 14.52 17.28 -0.39
CA LYS A 62 14.83 15.96 0.20
C LYS A 62 14.25 15.69 1.59
N ALA A 63 14.12 16.70 2.46
CA ALA A 63 13.70 16.49 3.86
C ALA A 63 12.19 16.24 4.01
N ILE A 64 11.34 17.03 3.34
CA ILE A 64 9.88 16.89 3.40
C ILE A 64 9.46 15.56 2.76
N TYR A 65 10.05 15.24 1.60
CA TYR A 65 9.77 13.98 0.92
C TYR A 65 10.21 12.75 1.71
N LYS A 66 11.31 12.83 2.49
CA LYS A 66 11.73 11.72 3.36
C LYS A 66 10.66 11.37 4.40
N ILE A 67 10.09 12.37 5.07
CA ILE A 67 9.01 12.17 6.06
C ILE A 67 7.77 11.61 5.37
N PHE A 68 7.44 12.13 4.20
CA PHE A 68 6.31 11.66 3.40
C PHE A 68 6.48 10.19 2.96
N TYR A 69 7.66 9.81 2.46
CA TYR A 69 7.93 8.42 2.07
C TYR A 69 7.78 7.46 3.23
N GLN A 70 8.30 7.82 4.41
CA GLN A 70 8.17 7.00 5.61
C GLN A 70 6.69 6.82 5.97
N LYS A 71 5.93 7.91 6.06
CA LYS A 71 4.49 7.85 6.38
C LYS A 71 3.69 7.03 5.37
N MET A 72 4.00 7.17 4.08
CA MET A 72 3.35 6.40 3.03
C MET A 72 3.66 4.90 3.17
N LEU A 73 4.92 4.53 3.36
CA LEU A 73 5.32 3.13 3.58
C LEU A 73 4.65 2.55 4.82
N ASP A 74 4.72 3.25 5.95
CA ASP A 74 4.08 2.82 7.20
C ASP A 74 2.59 2.57 6.99
N LEU A 75 1.90 3.46 6.26
CA LEU A 75 0.48 3.32 5.95
C LEU A 75 0.19 2.11 5.05
N ILE A 76 1.03 1.84 4.06
CA ILE A 76 0.89 0.67 3.17
C ILE A 76 1.08 -0.62 3.95
N PHE A 77 2.16 -0.74 4.73
CA PHE A 77 2.44 -1.93 5.54
C PHE A 77 1.34 -2.19 6.56
N ASN A 78 0.88 -1.17 7.27
CA ASN A 78 -0.24 -1.30 8.21
C ASN A 78 -1.51 -1.83 7.52
N ARG A 79 -1.79 -1.37 6.29
CA ARG A 79 -2.95 -1.86 5.54
C ARG A 79 -2.74 -3.29 5.07
N ILE A 80 -1.55 -3.67 4.61
CA ILE A 80 -1.23 -5.05 4.25
C ILE A 80 -1.40 -5.97 5.45
N GLU A 81 -0.96 -5.55 6.64
CA GLU A 81 -1.08 -6.33 7.89
C GLU A 81 -2.54 -6.61 8.22
N LEU A 82 -3.36 -5.55 8.19
CA LEU A 82 -4.78 -5.65 8.45
C LEU A 82 -5.46 -6.59 7.45
N ASN A 83 -5.14 -6.47 6.15
CA ASN A 83 -5.70 -7.36 5.14
C ASN A 83 -5.24 -8.82 5.34
N MET A 84 -3.98 -9.06 5.73
CA MET A 84 -3.51 -10.42 6.04
C MET A 84 -4.28 -11.02 7.22
N ARG A 85 -4.49 -10.23 8.29
CA ARG A 85 -5.28 -10.66 9.45
C ARG A 85 -6.75 -10.93 9.08
N GLU A 86 -7.34 -10.10 8.23
CA GLU A 86 -8.72 -10.28 7.72
C GLU A 86 -8.88 -11.55 6.88
N ILE A 87 -7.84 -11.96 6.15
CA ILE A 87 -7.83 -13.22 5.36
C ILE A 87 -7.55 -14.45 6.25
N GLY A 88 -7.25 -14.26 7.54
CA GLY A 88 -7.07 -15.33 8.52
C GLY A 88 -5.63 -15.82 8.66
N TYR A 89 -4.64 -15.03 8.21
CA TYR A 89 -3.24 -15.33 8.49
C TYR A 89 -2.95 -15.23 10.00
N GLY A 90 -2.33 -16.25 10.57
CA GLY A 90 -1.91 -16.23 11.98
C GLY A 90 -0.75 -15.26 12.22
N ASP A 91 -0.64 -14.70 13.44
CA ASP A 91 0.33 -13.65 13.78
C ASP A 91 1.80 -14.05 13.50
N THR A 92 2.13 -15.33 13.64
CA THR A 92 3.47 -15.86 13.32
C THR A 92 3.79 -15.81 11.83
N LEU A 93 2.78 -16.04 10.97
CA LEU A 93 2.94 -15.99 9.52
C LEU A 93 2.93 -14.54 9.01
N ILE A 94 2.13 -13.67 9.63
CA ILE A 94 2.13 -12.23 9.33
C ILE A 94 3.52 -11.64 9.59
N ASN A 95 4.10 -11.87 10.77
CA ASN A 95 5.42 -11.35 11.12
C ASN A 95 6.51 -11.86 10.16
N ARG A 96 6.42 -13.14 9.74
CA ARG A 96 7.34 -13.71 8.74
C ARG A 96 7.16 -13.04 7.38
N ASN A 97 5.93 -12.90 6.89
CA ASN A 97 5.63 -12.30 5.59
C ASN A 97 6.02 -10.82 5.55
N MET A 98 5.79 -10.08 6.63
CA MET A 98 6.21 -8.68 6.73
C MET A 98 7.73 -8.52 6.65
N LYS A 99 8.49 -9.41 7.29
CA LYS A 99 9.95 -9.41 7.15
C LYS A 99 10.44 -9.74 5.75
N PHE A 100 9.68 -10.49 4.95
CA PHE A 100 10.02 -10.73 3.54
C PHE A 100 9.72 -9.54 2.64
N LEU A 101 8.89 -8.59 3.09
CA LEU A 101 8.51 -7.40 2.33
C LEU A 101 9.40 -6.18 2.63
N VAL A 102 10.23 -6.23 3.68
CA VAL A 102 11.20 -5.19 4.09
C VAL A 102 12.60 -5.58 3.61
#